data_AF-A0A385FYD1-F1
#
_entry.id   AF-A0A385FYD1-F1
#
_cell.length_a   1.000
_cell.length_b   1.000
_cell.length_c   1.000
_cell.angle_alpha   90.00
_cell.angle_beta   90.00
_cell.angle_gamma   90.00
#
_symmetry.space_group_name_H-M   'P 1'
#
loop_
_entity.id
_entity.type
_entity.pdbx_description
1 polymer ?
#
loop_
_entity_poly.entity_id
_entity_poly.type
_entity_poly.pdbx_seq_one_letter_code
_entity_poly.pdbx_strand_id
1 'polypeptide(L)'
;MSWELTRAISPRSSVRMAVTDVSGEVLNLYSRTHPITQDTPTEPWAVNLTDSQGMYRLLAFDFDAKDALSQAQAAKDADSLSRLLDAESIAHVVCASGPTGGRHLWIALDEPVSQQLAADLTESVKLISPTLDVSPLANPATGCVRPPGAPHRLGGTSEVLRGDTSCLTHPSVTAEQLINVATKINQANPTTTQTVERMTKTLPVDETGNVYLPGSKRALPAVSAAALAEGSPTGGDASAILWRVLIGAASARWHFSDIAAHLATSPGLEHARTIRAAHGSQIRRPRPARGAGNPTAVLRAQWLRAVRHVAVAPRQIGEDPTFDTRAETLADYVSLVQARADTSAGRWTQGGGPADRRVLDVLCMLSLQALNVELEADIRRLALLAGIGRETARTALLRLAADGWTKHTRAADGPHGSHWTIDPQDVLHREVDSARSQAVPRPEGAGTVKRTNLLAALTTRSTSARHDVYSPAHGLGLHAGNIYARINEHHLHVQSVPALPRHDARVLSRLEEHRLIRRTDHGWIPTMRDALDRAAVSLGVVGNLADREARYTLEREVWGWWRTEQEWMNSAGRQGRRKRPTVAQPALAFGTSWDLYPAYPRTTRRGDHYAAVAAVRAGALSHLQAA
;
A
#
# COMPACT_ATOMS: atom_id res chain seq x y z
N MET A 1 -31.96 -10.67 32.72
CA MET A 1 -31.60 -11.03 31.33
C MET A 1 -30.15 -10.71 30.97
N SER A 2 -29.68 -9.45 30.86
CA SER A 2 -28.29 -9.19 30.41
C SER A 2 -27.20 -9.64 31.40
N TRP A 3 -27.44 -9.51 32.71
CA TRP A 3 -26.53 -10.04 33.73
C TRP A 3 -26.48 -11.57 33.74
N GLU A 4 -27.61 -12.24 33.55
CA GLU A 4 -27.65 -13.71 33.46
C GLU A 4 -26.86 -14.23 32.26
N LEU A 5 -27.03 -13.60 31.09
CA LEU A 5 -26.22 -13.92 29.92
C LEU A 5 -24.73 -13.70 30.20
N THR A 6 -24.38 -12.57 30.83
CA THR A 6 -22.99 -12.26 31.23
C THR A 6 -22.42 -13.36 32.13
N ARG A 7 -23.17 -13.82 33.13
CA ARG A 7 -22.75 -14.92 34.02
C ARG A 7 -22.54 -16.23 33.27
N ALA A 8 -23.37 -16.51 32.28
CA ALA A 8 -23.30 -17.74 31.49
C ALA A 8 -22.09 -17.76 30.53
N ILE A 9 -21.70 -16.61 29.97
CA ILE A 9 -20.65 -16.56 28.94
C ILE A 9 -19.27 -16.12 29.48
N SER A 10 -19.20 -15.55 30.69
CA SER A 10 -17.95 -15.01 31.23
C SER A 10 -16.90 -16.11 31.41
N PRO A 11 -15.73 -16.03 30.74
CA PRO A 11 -14.64 -17.00 30.89
C PRO A 11 -13.95 -16.95 32.26
N ARG A 12 -14.25 -15.93 33.07
CA ARG A 12 -13.65 -15.69 34.39
C ARG A 12 -14.74 -15.52 35.44
N SER A 13 -14.36 -15.77 36.70
CA SER A 13 -15.22 -15.58 37.89
C SER A 13 -15.52 -14.11 38.21
N SER A 14 -14.98 -13.17 37.44
CA SER A 14 -15.26 -11.74 37.57
C SER A 14 -15.31 -11.07 36.20
N VAL A 15 -16.09 -9.98 36.12
CA VAL A 15 -16.11 -9.06 35.00
C VAL A 15 -15.33 -7.80 35.33
N ARG A 16 -15.00 -7.01 34.31
CA ARG A 16 -14.35 -5.71 34.50
C ARG A 16 -15.40 -4.61 34.49
N MET A 17 -15.35 -3.70 35.45
CA MET A 17 -16.26 -2.56 35.57
C MET A 17 -15.58 -1.27 35.20
N ALA A 18 -16.36 -0.37 34.60
CA ALA A 18 -15.96 1.00 34.34
C ALA A 18 -15.62 1.73 35.65
N VAL A 19 -14.61 2.60 35.59
CA VAL A 19 -14.23 3.47 36.69
C VAL A 19 -15.09 4.72 36.65
N THR A 20 -15.66 5.06 37.80
CA THR A 20 -16.27 6.36 38.04
C THR A 20 -15.23 7.30 38.62
N ASP A 21 -15.11 8.49 38.07
CA ASP A 21 -14.19 9.49 38.60
C ASP A 21 -14.76 10.21 39.84
N VAL A 22 -13.98 11.13 40.40
CA VAL A 22 -14.36 11.90 41.60
C VAL A 22 -15.58 12.82 41.39
N SER A 23 -15.93 13.10 40.13
CA SER A 23 -17.08 13.93 39.76
C SER A 23 -18.37 13.11 39.53
N GLY A 24 -18.26 11.78 39.55
CA GLY A 24 -19.37 10.88 39.24
C GLY A 24 -19.47 10.50 37.76
N GLU A 25 -18.53 10.92 36.91
CA GLU A 25 -18.51 10.56 35.49
C GLU A 25 -17.96 9.14 35.29
N VAL A 26 -18.68 8.33 34.51
CA VAL A 26 -18.23 6.98 34.14
C VAL A 26 -17.23 7.05 32.98
N LEU A 27 -15.97 6.75 33.28
CA LEU A 27 -14.87 6.75 32.32
C LEU A 27 -14.90 5.49 31.43
N ASN A 28 -14.35 5.61 30.22
CA ASN A 28 -14.08 4.45 29.37
C ASN A 28 -12.83 3.66 29.82
N LEU A 29 -12.78 3.30 31.10
CA LEU A 29 -11.66 2.62 31.75
C LEU A 29 -12.20 1.45 32.59
N TYR A 30 -11.94 0.22 32.16
CA TYR A 30 -12.42 -0.98 32.83
C TYR A 30 -11.33 -1.62 33.69
N SER A 31 -10.99 -1.02 34.83
CA SER A 31 -9.91 -1.52 35.71
C SER A 31 -10.41 -2.12 37.02
N ARG A 32 -11.64 -1.83 37.44
CA ARG A 32 -12.29 -2.47 38.59
C ARG A 32 -12.77 -3.86 38.20
N THR A 33 -12.88 -4.77 39.17
CA THR A 33 -13.44 -6.12 38.96
C THR A 33 -14.68 -6.31 39.81
N HIS A 34 -15.64 -7.08 39.30
CA HIS A 34 -16.88 -7.45 40.00
C HIS A 34 -17.13 -8.95 39.88
N PRO A 35 -17.28 -9.69 40.99
CA PRO A 35 -17.56 -11.12 40.94
C PRO A 35 -18.88 -11.42 40.23
N ILE A 36 -18.89 -12.42 39.35
CA ILE A 36 -20.11 -12.81 38.62
C ILE A 36 -21.18 -13.41 39.52
N THR A 37 -20.81 -13.88 40.71
CA THR A 37 -21.73 -14.47 41.70
C THR A 37 -22.53 -13.42 42.49
N GLN A 38 -22.19 -12.14 42.35
CA GLN A 38 -22.90 -11.04 43.01
C GLN A 38 -24.06 -10.52 42.15
N ASP A 39 -24.87 -9.65 42.76
CA ASP A 39 -25.93 -8.92 42.06
C ASP A 39 -25.36 -8.05 40.94
N THR A 40 -26.23 -7.73 39.98
CA THR A 40 -25.89 -6.94 38.79
C THR A 40 -25.20 -5.63 39.20
N PRO A 41 -24.01 -5.32 38.65
CA PRO A 41 -23.34 -4.06 38.96
C PRO A 41 -24.12 -2.86 38.42
N THR A 42 -24.03 -1.75 39.12
CA THR A 42 -24.67 -0.48 38.76
C THR A 42 -23.96 0.23 37.60
N GLU A 43 -22.63 0.10 37.53
CA GLU A 43 -21.80 0.69 36.49
C GLU A 43 -21.68 -0.23 35.26
N PRO A 44 -21.41 0.33 34.05
CA PRO A 44 -21.06 -0.43 32.87
C PRO A 44 -19.99 -1.50 33.11
N TRP A 45 -20.21 -2.70 32.58
CA TRP A 45 -19.30 -3.84 32.70
C TRP A 45 -18.90 -4.42 31.34
N ALA A 46 -17.75 -5.07 31.31
CA ALA A 46 -17.20 -5.78 30.17
C ALA A 46 -16.69 -7.16 30.59
N VAL A 47 -16.88 -8.17 29.74
CA VAL A 47 -16.39 -9.53 29.97
C VAL A 47 -14.99 -9.69 29.42
N ASN A 48 -14.14 -10.43 30.13
CA ASN A 48 -12.86 -10.84 29.57
C ASN A 48 -13.07 -11.82 28.42
N LEU A 49 -12.23 -11.73 27.38
CA LEU A 49 -12.30 -12.63 26.23
C LEU A 49 -11.59 -13.98 26.49
N THR A 50 -10.69 -13.99 27.49
CA THR A 50 -9.86 -15.13 27.85
C THR A 50 -10.19 -15.67 29.24
N ASP A 51 -9.94 -16.95 29.43
CA ASP A 51 -9.98 -17.60 30.74
C ASP A 51 -8.78 -17.19 31.62
N SER A 52 -8.66 -17.79 32.81
CA SER A 52 -7.57 -17.52 33.75
C SER A 52 -6.20 -18.00 33.26
N GLN A 53 -6.15 -18.87 32.26
CA GLN A 53 -4.91 -19.35 31.63
C GLN A 53 -4.50 -18.47 30.44
N GLY A 54 -5.29 -17.46 30.09
CA GLY A 54 -5.02 -16.56 28.96
C GLY A 54 -5.44 -17.12 27.61
N MET A 55 -6.23 -18.21 27.59
CA MET A 55 -6.76 -18.80 26.37
C MET A 55 -8.11 -18.15 26.01
N TYR A 56 -8.34 -17.87 24.73
CA TYR A 56 -9.56 -17.23 24.25
C TYR A 56 -10.72 -18.22 24.27
N ARG A 57 -11.82 -17.83 24.93
CA ARG A 57 -13.11 -18.54 24.92
C ARG A 57 -14.17 -17.77 24.16
N LEU A 58 -13.98 -16.45 24.07
CA LEU A 58 -14.81 -15.54 23.30
C LEU A 58 -13.90 -14.74 22.36
N LEU A 59 -14.38 -14.48 21.16
CA LEU A 59 -13.82 -13.46 20.27
C LEU A 59 -14.84 -12.34 20.13
N ALA A 60 -14.37 -11.11 20.24
CA ALA A 60 -15.17 -9.91 20.06
C ALA A 60 -14.44 -8.93 19.14
N PHE A 61 -15.00 -8.71 17.95
CA PHE A 61 -14.50 -7.74 16.98
C PHE A 61 -15.22 -6.41 17.21
N ASP A 62 -14.47 -5.39 17.63
CA ASP A 62 -15.00 -4.06 17.96
C ASP A 62 -14.78 -3.10 16.80
N PHE A 63 -15.84 -2.68 16.12
CA PHE A 63 -15.78 -1.74 15.01
C PHE A 63 -16.14 -0.33 15.51
N ASP A 64 -15.12 0.53 15.54
CA ASP A 64 -15.20 1.86 16.12
C ASP A 64 -15.84 2.88 15.19
N ALA A 65 -16.77 3.67 15.73
CA ALA A 65 -17.36 4.84 15.08
C ALA A 65 -17.00 6.11 15.88
N LYS A 66 -16.30 7.04 15.23
CA LYS A 66 -15.81 8.30 15.82
C LYS A 66 -16.58 9.54 15.35
N ASP A 67 -17.26 9.42 14.22
CA ASP A 67 -18.09 10.43 13.55
C ASP A 67 -19.18 9.76 12.68
N ALA A 68 -20.06 10.57 12.08
CA ALA A 68 -21.19 10.07 11.29
C ALA A 68 -20.78 9.24 10.06
N LEU A 69 -19.62 9.56 9.44
CA LEU A 69 -19.10 8.82 8.29
C LEU A 69 -18.53 7.46 8.71
N SER A 70 -17.80 7.41 9.82
CA SER A 70 -17.27 6.17 10.39
C SER A 70 -18.35 5.27 10.99
N GLN A 71 -19.50 5.81 11.40
CA GLN A 71 -20.66 4.99 11.79
C GLN A 71 -21.18 4.11 10.64
N ALA A 72 -21.34 4.69 9.44
CA ALA A 72 -21.79 3.93 8.28
C ALA A 72 -20.73 2.89 7.86
N GLN A 73 -19.44 3.24 7.98
CA GLN A 73 -18.34 2.34 7.69
C GLN A 73 -18.23 1.19 8.71
N ALA A 74 -18.39 1.45 10.01
CA ALA A 74 -18.37 0.42 11.05
C ALA A 74 -19.51 -0.60 10.87
N ALA A 75 -20.70 -0.13 10.47
CA ALA A 75 -21.80 -1.01 10.11
C ALA A 75 -21.45 -1.87 8.89
N LYS A 76 -20.90 -1.28 7.83
CA LYS A 76 -20.49 -1.99 6.61
C LYS A 76 -19.39 -3.01 6.86
N ASP A 77 -18.42 -2.70 7.72
CA ASP A 77 -17.32 -3.58 8.10
C ASP A 77 -17.86 -4.79 8.88
N ALA A 78 -18.71 -4.56 9.88
CA ALA A 78 -19.39 -5.61 10.63
C ALA A 78 -20.25 -6.51 9.74
N ASP A 79 -21.02 -5.93 8.81
CA ASP A 79 -21.84 -6.67 7.84
C ASP A 79 -20.99 -7.49 6.85
N SER A 80 -19.77 -7.04 6.55
CA SER A 80 -18.86 -7.75 5.66
C SER A 80 -18.26 -8.98 6.34
N LEU A 81 -17.83 -8.84 7.60
CA LEU A 81 -17.38 -9.98 8.39
C LEU A 81 -18.53 -10.95 8.68
N SER A 82 -19.71 -10.45 9.07
CA SER A 82 -20.90 -11.26 9.35
C SER A 82 -21.28 -12.14 8.15
N ARG A 83 -21.32 -11.59 6.94
CA ARG A 83 -21.60 -12.37 5.71
C ARG A 83 -20.57 -13.47 5.44
N LEU A 84 -19.31 -13.22 5.76
CA LEU A 84 -18.25 -14.21 5.58
C LEU A 84 -18.39 -15.35 6.61
N LEU A 85 -18.73 -15.02 7.85
CA LEU A 85 -19.00 -16.00 8.90
C LEU A 85 -20.27 -16.82 8.59
N ASP A 86 -21.32 -16.18 8.07
CA ASP A 86 -22.53 -16.86 7.60
C ASP A 86 -22.21 -17.89 6.50
N ALA A 87 -21.34 -17.54 5.54
CA ALA A 87 -20.93 -18.43 4.47
C ALA A 87 -20.17 -19.67 4.98
N GLU A 88 -19.47 -19.56 6.11
CA GLU A 88 -18.78 -20.67 6.77
C GLU A 88 -19.63 -21.36 7.86
N SER A 89 -20.91 -20.99 7.98
CA SER A 89 -21.81 -21.49 9.01
C SER A 89 -21.27 -21.28 10.44
N ILE A 90 -20.57 -20.17 10.67
CA ILE A 90 -20.03 -19.80 11.99
C ILE A 90 -21.07 -18.98 12.74
N ALA A 91 -21.55 -19.54 13.85
CA ALA A 91 -22.53 -18.87 14.70
C ALA A 91 -21.91 -17.63 15.37
N HIS A 92 -22.56 -16.48 15.22
CA HIS A 92 -22.10 -15.20 15.73
C HIS A 92 -23.26 -14.25 16.03
N VAL A 93 -22.99 -13.22 16.85
CA VAL A 93 -23.97 -12.19 17.21
C VAL A 93 -23.41 -10.82 16.91
N VAL A 94 -24.18 -9.98 16.21
CA VAL A 94 -23.81 -8.58 15.94
C VAL A 94 -24.64 -7.68 16.84
N CYS A 95 -23.97 -6.80 17.58
CA CYS A 95 -24.59 -5.85 18.49
C CYS A 95 -24.22 -4.41 18.13
N ALA A 96 -25.14 -3.48 18.35
CA ALA A 96 -24.80 -2.07 18.51
C ALA A 96 -24.03 -1.90 19.83
N SER A 97 -22.85 -1.29 19.80
CA SER A 97 -22.00 -1.17 20.99
C SER A 97 -22.40 -0.02 21.93
N GLY A 98 -23.21 0.92 21.44
CA GLY A 98 -23.67 2.11 22.14
C GLY A 98 -24.22 3.20 21.19
N PRO A 99 -24.60 4.38 21.73
CA PRO A 99 -25.24 5.47 20.97
C PRO A 99 -24.32 6.14 19.94
N THR A 100 -23.01 5.88 19.98
CA THR A 100 -22.02 6.41 19.04
C THR A 100 -22.00 5.64 17.71
N GLY A 101 -22.76 4.54 17.60
CA GLY A 101 -22.94 3.82 16.34
C GLY A 101 -21.89 2.78 16.01
N GLY A 102 -21.01 2.41 16.96
CA GLY A 102 -20.08 1.29 16.81
C GLY A 102 -20.77 -0.08 16.76
N ARG A 103 -20.03 -1.13 16.40
CA ARG A 103 -20.54 -2.51 16.32
C ARG A 103 -19.63 -3.48 17.05
N HIS A 104 -20.21 -4.40 17.82
CA HIS A 104 -19.49 -5.55 18.33
C HIS A 104 -19.98 -6.80 17.61
N LEU A 105 -19.07 -7.61 17.08
CA LEU A 105 -19.38 -8.96 16.59
C LEU A 105 -18.78 -9.99 17.55
N TRP A 106 -19.62 -10.85 18.09
CA TRP A 106 -19.29 -11.86 19.10
C TRP A 106 -19.30 -13.27 18.53
N ILE A 107 -18.29 -14.06 18.88
CA ILE A 107 -18.19 -15.50 18.61
C ILE A 107 -17.81 -16.19 19.93
N ALA A 108 -18.50 -17.27 20.28
CA ALA A 108 -18.11 -18.15 21.38
C ALA A 108 -17.51 -19.44 20.83
N LEU A 109 -16.42 -19.89 21.46
CA LEU A 109 -15.57 -20.97 20.97
C LEU A 109 -15.85 -22.25 21.74
N ASP A 110 -16.05 -23.36 21.03
CA ASP A 110 -16.25 -24.69 21.63
C ASP A 110 -14.95 -25.17 22.30
N GLU A 111 -13.82 -24.84 21.67
CA GLU A 111 -12.48 -25.10 22.19
C GLU A 111 -11.69 -23.80 22.43
N PRO A 112 -10.83 -23.75 23.47
CA PRO A 112 -10.01 -22.58 23.73
C PRO A 112 -9.00 -22.33 22.62
N VAL A 113 -8.88 -21.08 22.18
CA VAL A 113 -7.95 -20.66 21.13
C VAL A 113 -6.75 -19.93 21.71
N SER A 114 -5.57 -20.14 21.13
CA SER A 114 -4.32 -19.49 21.55
C SER A 114 -4.31 -17.99 21.20
N GLN A 115 -3.49 -17.22 21.92
CA GLN A 115 -3.26 -15.81 21.60
C GLN A 115 -2.77 -15.60 20.17
N GLN A 116 -1.90 -16.49 19.67
CA GLN A 116 -1.35 -16.37 18.32
C GLN A 116 -2.44 -16.49 17.26
N LEU A 117 -3.30 -17.52 17.37
CA LEU A 117 -4.38 -17.71 16.39
C LEU A 117 -5.41 -16.57 16.44
N ALA A 118 -5.75 -16.08 17.64
CA ALA A 118 -6.62 -14.92 17.78
C ALA A 118 -6.01 -13.66 17.15
N ALA A 119 -4.69 -13.45 17.29
CA ALA A 119 -3.98 -12.33 16.68
C ALA A 119 -3.95 -12.45 15.14
N ASP A 120 -3.61 -13.63 14.60
CA ASP A 120 -3.53 -13.88 13.15
C ASP A 120 -4.90 -13.67 12.47
N LEU A 121 -5.97 -14.14 13.11
CA LEU A 121 -7.34 -13.91 12.65
C LEU A 121 -7.68 -12.41 12.71
N THR A 122 -7.33 -11.72 13.80
CA THR A 122 -7.59 -10.28 13.96
C THR A 122 -6.89 -9.46 12.88
N GLU A 123 -5.64 -9.78 12.57
CA GLU A 123 -4.88 -9.14 11.48
C GLU A 123 -5.52 -9.41 10.13
N SER A 124 -5.95 -10.65 9.87
CA SER A 124 -6.64 -11.02 8.63
C SER A 124 -7.94 -10.22 8.47
N VAL A 125 -8.78 -10.14 9.51
CA VAL A 125 -10.02 -9.34 9.48
C VAL A 125 -9.73 -7.85 9.30
N LYS A 126 -8.67 -7.32 9.92
CA LYS A 126 -8.27 -5.90 9.79
C LYS A 126 -7.97 -5.51 8.34
N LEU A 127 -7.55 -6.45 7.48
CA LEU A 127 -7.32 -6.21 6.05
C LEU A 127 -8.60 -5.78 5.31
N ILE A 128 -9.74 -6.35 5.68
CA ILE A 128 -11.03 -6.11 5.02
C ILE A 128 -11.93 -5.16 5.81
N SER A 129 -11.52 -4.76 7.02
CA SER A 129 -12.33 -3.93 7.92
C SER A 129 -11.49 -2.85 8.61
N PRO A 130 -11.28 -1.69 7.96
CA PRO A 130 -10.45 -0.61 8.48
C PRO A 130 -10.89 -0.06 9.84
N THR A 131 -12.18 -0.16 10.20
CA THR A 131 -12.72 0.37 11.47
C THR A 131 -12.48 -0.53 12.69
N LEU A 132 -12.00 -1.76 12.50
CA LEU A 132 -11.76 -2.71 13.59
C LEU A 132 -10.73 -2.19 14.60
N ASP A 133 -11.09 -2.00 15.86
CA ASP A 133 -10.13 -1.89 16.96
C ASP A 133 -9.61 -3.29 17.33
N VAL A 134 -8.30 -3.48 17.17
CA VAL A 134 -7.62 -4.73 17.48
C VAL A 134 -7.29 -4.86 18.97
N SER A 135 -7.41 -3.77 19.74
CA SER A 135 -6.97 -3.70 21.12
C SER A 135 -7.62 -4.75 22.05
N PRO A 136 -8.91 -5.11 21.91
CA PRO A 136 -9.52 -6.11 22.79
C PRO A 136 -8.95 -7.51 22.58
N LEU A 137 -8.53 -7.84 21.36
CA LEU A 137 -7.97 -9.14 20.99
C LEU A 137 -6.44 -9.18 21.10
N ALA A 138 -5.76 -8.02 21.20
CA ALA A 138 -4.30 -7.95 21.26
C ALA A 138 -3.68 -8.31 22.62
N ASN A 139 -4.45 -8.23 23.71
CA ASN A 139 -3.94 -8.45 25.07
C ASN A 139 -4.77 -9.49 25.84
N PRO A 140 -4.30 -10.74 26.01
CA PRO A 140 -5.06 -11.79 26.69
C PRO A 140 -5.24 -11.54 28.19
N ALA A 141 -4.42 -10.70 28.82
CA ALA A 141 -4.55 -10.44 30.26
C ALA A 141 -5.72 -9.51 30.57
N THR A 142 -5.92 -8.48 29.73
CA THR A 142 -6.85 -7.37 30.00
C THR A 142 -7.93 -7.17 28.95
N GLY A 143 -7.84 -7.85 27.80
CA GLY A 143 -8.82 -7.77 26.71
C GLY A 143 -10.22 -8.08 27.20
N CYS A 144 -11.12 -7.12 27.01
CA CYS A 144 -12.51 -7.23 27.42
C CYS A 144 -13.41 -6.36 26.53
N VAL A 145 -14.64 -6.83 26.30
CA VAL A 145 -15.65 -6.10 25.51
C VAL A 145 -17.00 -6.19 26.24
N ARG A 146 -17.85 -5.18 26.07
CA ARG A 146 -19.20 -5.16 26.67
C ARG A 146 -20.10 -6.22 25.99
N PRO A 147 -20.60 -7.22 26.73
CA PRO A 147 -21.42 -8.28 26.15
C PRO A 147 -22.79 -7.77 25.71
N PRO A 148 -23.55 -8.54 24.93
CA PRO A 148 -24.93 -8.19 24.56
C PRO A 148 -25.79 -7.85 25.79
N GLY A 149 -26.49 -6.72 25.71
CA GLY A 149 -27.35 -6.19 26.77
C GLY A 149 -26.64 -5.45 27.91
N ALA A 150 -25.31 -5.35 27.92
CA ALA A 150 -24.60 -4.59 28.95
C ALA A 150 -24.78 -3.07 28.76
N PRO A 151 -24.83 -2.27 29.85
CA PRO A 151 -25.04 -0.83 29.79
C PRO A 151 -23.83 -0.10 29.21
N HIS A 152 -24.10 1.04 28.57
CA HIS A 152 -23.10 1.92 28.00
C HIS A 152 -22.90 3.18 28.87
N ARG A 153 -21.67 3.68 28.97
CA ARG A 153 -21.32 4.85 29.81
C ARG A 153 -22.08 6.14 29.44
N LEU A 154 -22.45 6.30 28.18
CA LEU A 154 -23.24 7.45 27.67
C LEU A 154 -24.76 7.20 27.72
N GLY A 155 -25.21 6.15 28.42
CA GLY A 155 -26.59 5.69 28.40
C GLY A 155 -26.90 4.70 27.27
N GLY A 156 -27.99 3.96 27.44
CA GLY A 156 -28.37 2.83 26.58
C GLY A 156 -27.69 1.52 26.95
N THR A 157 -27.96 0.48 26.16
CA THR A 157 -27.37 -0.85 26.33
C THR A 157 -26.85 -1.38 25.00
N SER A 158 -25.99 -2.39 25.02
CA SER A 158 -25.56 -3.07 23.80
C SER A 158 -26.75 -3.86 23.22
N GLU A 159 -27.32 -3.39 22.12
CA GLU A 159 -28.51 -3.99 21.52
C GLU A 159 -28.12 -5.03 20.47
N VAL A 160 -28.77 -6.20 20.51
CA VAL A 160 -28.56 -7.25 19.50
C VAL A 160 -29.26 -6.84 18.21
N LEU A 161 -28.49 -6.74 17.12
CA LEU A 161 -28.98 -6.37 15.80
C LEU A 161 -29.20 -7.60 14.90
N ARG A 162 -28.35 -8.62 15.06
CA ARG A 162 -28.39 -9.87 14.27
C ARG A 162 -27.82 -11.04 15.07
N GLY A 163 -28.34 -12.23 14.82
CA GLY A 163 -27.92 -13.47 15.47
C GLY A 163 -28.73 -13.76 16.74
N ASP A 164 -28.49 -14.93 17.32
CA ASP A 164 -29.12 -15.38 18.56
C ASP A 164 -28.07 -15.52 19.66
N THR A 165 -28.30 -14.90 20.82
CA THR A 165 -27.37 -14.97 21.95
C THR A 165 -27.25 -16.37 22.54
N SER A 166 -28.16 -17.29 22.22
CA SER A 166 -28.04 -18.71 22.57
C SER A 166 -26.76 -19.36 22.03
N CYS A 167 -26.22 -18.88 20.91
CA CYS A 167 -24.96 -19.39 20.36
C CYS A 167 -23.74 -19.00 21.20
N LEU A 168 -23.87 -17.99 22.07
CA LEU A 168 -22.81 -17.62 23.01
C LEU A 168 -22.80 -18.49 24.27
N THR A 169 -23.96 -19.08 24.62
CA THR A 169 -24.10 -19.99 25.76
C THR A 169 -23.94 -21.47 25.37
N HIS A 170 -24.15 -21.78 24.09
CA HIS A 170 -23.92 -23.10 23.50
C HIS A 170 -22.93 -22.97 22.33
N PRO A 171 -21.64 -22.79 22.62
CA PRO A 171 -20.64 -22.58 21.59
C PRO A 171 -20.47 -23.83 20.71
N SER A 172 -20.26 -23.60 19.41
CA SER A 172 -20.04 -24.67 18.41
C SER A 172 -18.88 -24.37 17.46
N VAL A 173 -18.23 -23.21 17.63
CA VAL A 173 -17.21 -22.74 16.70
C VAL A 173 -15.85 -23.31 17.07
N THR A 174 -15.20 -23.93 16.10
CA THR A 174 -13.88 -24.58 16.26
C THR A 174 -12.74 -23.71 15.76
N ALA A 175 -11.51 -24.00 16.19
CA ALA A 175 -10.31 -23.33 15.70
C ALA A 175 -10.12 -23.52 14.18
N GLU A 176 -10.48 -24.69 13.64
CA GLU A 176 -10.38 -25.00 12.21
C GLU A 176 -11.25 -24.06 11.36
N GLN A 177 -12.49 -23.81 11.79
CA GLN A 177 -13.38 -22.86 11.10
C GLN A 177 -12.79 -21.44 11.07
N LEU A 178 -12.17 -21.01 12.17
CA LEU A 178 -11.49 -19.70 12.23
C LEU A 178 -10.27 -19.63 11.31
N ILE A 179 -9.48 -20.71 11.21
CA ILE A 179 -8.35 -20.81 10.29
C ILE A 179 -8.83 -20.74 8.84
N ASN A 180 -9.95 -21.41 8.51
CA ASN A 180 -10.53 -21.38 7.16
C ASN A 180 -11.00 -19.97 6.78
N VAL A 181 -11.64 -19.25 7.72
CA VAL A 181 -12.01 -17.83 7.55
C VAL A 181 -10.78 -16.97 7.26
N ALA A 182 -9.75 -17.04 8.12
CA ALA A 182 -8.53 -16.26 7.94
C ALA A 182 -7.86 -16.57 6.58
N THR A 183 -7.80 -17.85 6.21
CA THR A 183 -7.25 -18.30 4.93
C THR A 183 -8.00 -17.71 3.74
N LYS A 184 -9.34 -17.73 3.74
CA LYS A 184 -10.16 -17.14 2.68
C LYS A 184 -9.95 -15.64 2.56
N ILE A 185 -9.89 -14.93 3.69
CA ILE A 185 -9.62 -13.48 3.70
C ILE A 185 -8.24 -13.19 3.08
N ASN A 186 -7.23 -13.95 3.46
CA ASN A 186 -5.86 -13.77 2.97
C ASN A 186 -5.72 -14.13 1.48
N GLN A 187 -6.38 -15.19 1.01
CA GLN A 187 -6.41 -15.58 -0.41
C GLN A 187 -7.12 -14.56 -1.30
N ALA A 188 -8.16 -13.90 -0.79
CA ALA A 188 -8.87 -12.83 -1.49
C ALA A 188 -8.06 -11.51 -1.53
N ASN A 189 -7.03 -11.38 -0.69
CA ASN A 189 -6.18 -10.20 -0.57
C ASN A 189 -4.67 -10.52 -0.75
N PRO A 190 -4.27 -11.24 -1.81
CA PRO A 190 -2.94 -11.86 -1.90
C PRO A 190 -1.81 -10.82 -2.01
N THR A 191 -2.11 -9.64 -2.57
CA THR A 191 -1.13 -8.59 -2.86
C THR A 191 -0.72 -7.82 -1.60
N THR A 192 -1.60 -7.71 -0.60
CA THR A 192 -1.32 -6.94 0.62
C THR A 192 -0.41 -7.74 1.55
N THR A 193 -0.71 -9.03 1.79
CA THR A 193 0.04 -9.85 2.75
C THR A 193 1.48 -10.12 2.31
N GLN A 194 1.71 -10.43 1.02
CA GLN A 194 3.08 -10.66 0.51
C GLN A 194 3.92 -9.38 0.44
N THR A 195 3.32 -8.23 0.13
CA THR A 195 4.04 -6.95 0.05
C THR A 195 4.39 -6.45 1.45
N VAL A 196 3.49 -6.63 2.42
CA VAL A 196 3.66 -6.21 3.81
C VAL A 196 4.67 -7.08 4.56
N GLU A 197 4.65 -8.41 4.37
CA GLU A 197 5.69 -9.30 4.92
C GLU A 197 7.06 -9.07 4.29
N ARG A 198 7.15 -8.88 2.97
CA ARG A 198 8.42 -8.58 2.29
C ARG A 198 9.01 -7.24 2.74
N MET A 199 8.21 -6.17 2.76
CA MET A 199 8.67 -4.83 3.15
C MET A 199 9.05 -4.70 4.63
N THR A 200 8.50 -5.53 5.52
CA THR A 200 8.87 -5.53 6.96
C THR A 200 10.12 -6.33 7.26
N LYS A 201 10.42 -7.38 6.48
CA LYS A 201 11.62 -8.24 6.66
C LYS A 201 12.90 -7.65 6.08
N THR A 202 12.83 -6.68 5.15
CA THR A 202 13.97 -6.22 4.33
C THR A 202 14.48 -4.80 4.60
N LEU A 203 14.05 -4.13 5.68
CA LEU A 203 14.48 -2.76 5.95
C LEU A 203 15.99 -2.67 6.23
N PRO A 204 16.72 -1.75 5.57
CA PRO A 204 18.15 -1.59 5.81
C PRO A 204 18.41 -1.01 7.21
N VAL A 205 19.58 -1.32 7.73
CA VAL A 205 20.10 -0.79 9.00
C VAL A 205 21.23 0.18 8.74
N ASP A 206 21.30 1.24 9.53
CA ASP A 206 22.42 2.17 9.51
C ASP A 206 23.66 1.58 10.22
N GLU A 207 24.76 2.33 10.23
CA GLU A 207 26.03 1.96 10.89
C GLU A 207 25.88 1.67 12.39
N THR A 208 24.80 2.15 13.00
CA THR A 208 24.48 1.96 14.43
C THR A 208 23.44 0.87 14.69
N GLY A 209 23.05 0.13 13.64
CA GLY A 209 22.11 -0.98 13.72
C GLY A 209 20.63 -0.57 13.81
N ASN A 210 20.29 0.70 13.55
CA ASN A 210 18.90 1.16 13.57
C ASN A 210 18.30 1.09 12.17
N VAL A 211 17.05 0.63 12.07
CA VAL A 211 16.34 0.57 10.79
C VAL A 211 16.05 1.98 10.25
N TYR A 212 16.05 2.13 8.94
CA TYR A 212 15.66 3.38 8.27
C TYR A 212 14.98 3.10 6.93
N LEU A 213 14.38 4.14 6.33
CA LEU A 213 13.84 4.05 4.97
C LEU A 213 14.81 4.72 3.98
N PRO A 214 15.20 4.03 2.88
CA PRO A 214 16.08 4.60 1.86
C PRO A 214 15.57 5.92 1.25
N GLY A 215 16.49 6.83 0.99
CA GLY A 215 16.25 8.08 0.27
C GLY A 215 16.99 9.25 0.90
N SER A 216 16.98 10.40 0.21
CA SER A 216 17.51 11.64 0.77
C SER A 216 16.61 12.16 1.89
N LYS A 217 17.24 12.63 2.98
CA LYS A 217 16.55 13.30 4.08
C LYS A 217 15.78 14.51 3.54
N ARG A 218 14.48 14.60 3.88
CA ARG A 218 13.57 15.70 3.52
C ARG A 218 13.17 16.50 4.76
N ALA A 219 12.57 17.67 4.55
CA ALA A 219 11.94 18.41 5.64
C ALA A 219 10.82 17.60 6.29
N LEU A 220 10.63 17.76 7.60
CA LEU A 220 9.51 17.16 8.32
C LEU A 220 8.18 17.71 7.79
N PRO A 221 7.13 16.87 7.64
CA PRO A 221 5.79 17.36 7.36
C PRO A 221 5.35 18.39 8.40
N ALA A 222 4.65 19.46 8.00
CA ALA A 222 4.31 20.60 8.87
C ALA A 222 3.67 20.17 10.21
N VAL A 223 2.72 19.22 10.16
CA VAL A 223 2.06 18.70 11.37
C VAL A 223 3.04 17.95 12.30
N SER A 224 4.02 17.24 11.73
CA SER A 224 5.05 16.53 12.51
C SER A 224 6.14 17.48 13.02
N ALA A 225 6.46 18.52 12.25
CA ALA A 225 7.37 19.58 12.67
C ALA A 225 6.79 20.37 13.85
N ALA A 226 5.51 20.77 13.75
CA ALA A 226 4.79 21.42 14.85
C ALA A 226 4.71 20.51 16.09
N ALA A 227 4.36 19.22 15.90
CA ALA A 227 4.32 18.25 16.98
C ALA A 227 5.69 18.07 17.67
N LEU A 228 6.80 18.14 16.91
CA LEU A 228 8.16 18.07 17.46
C LEU A 228 8.53 19.34 18.25
N ALA A 229 8.21 20.51 17.69
CA ALA A 229 8.60 21.81 18.24
C ALA A 229 7.77 22.22 19.46
N GLU A 230 6.45 22.04 19.41
CA GLU A 230 5.52 22.61 20.40
C GLU A 230 5.04 21.55 21.40
N GLY A 231 5.07 20.26 21.03
CA GLY A 231 4.41 19.22 21.82
C GLY A 231 2.88 19.39 21.79
N SER A 232 2.19 19.19 22.92
CA SER A 232 0.75 19.46 23.01
C SER A 232 0.51 20.83 23.62
N PRO A 233 -0.24 21.73 22.97
CA PRO A 233 -0.65 23.00 23.58
C PRO A 233 -1.54 22.82 24.83
N THR A 234 -2.27 21.70 24.94
CA THR A 234 -3.35 21.49 25.92
C THR A 234 -3.23 20.20 26.76
N GLY A 235 -2.03 19.62 26.90
CA GLY A 235 -1.85 18.41 27.72
C GLY A 235 -2.37 17.11 27.08
N GLY A 236 -2.43 17.07 25.74
CA GLY A 236 -2.79 15.88 24.96
C GLY A 236 -1.84 14.69 25.13
N ASP A 237 -2.22 13.55 24.54
CA ASP A 237 -1.50 12.30 24.70
C ASP A 237 -0.08 12.36 24.10
N ALA A 238 0.93 12.57 24.94
CA ALA A 238 2.32 12.66 24.48
C ALA A 238 2.82 11.37 23.79
N SER A 239 2.17 10.22 23.98
CA SER A 239 2.50 9.01 23.22
C SER A 239 2.05 9.13 21.77
N ALA A 240 0.85 9.69 21.53
CA ALA A 240 0.33 10.00 20.19
C ALA A 240 1.16 11.08 19.50
N ILE A 241 1.64 12.08 20.24
CA ILE A 241 2.51 13.14 19.72
C ILE A 241 3.87 12.57 19.31
N LEU A 242 4.51 11.79 20.20
CA LEU A 242 5.74 11.09 19.86
C LEU A 242 5.54 10.21 18.62
N TRP A 243 4.45 9.46 18.56
CA TRP A 243 4.14 8.60 17.42
C TRP A 243 4.01 9.39 16.11
N ARG A 244 3.29 10.52 16.14
CA ARG A 244 3.15 11.43 14.99
C ARG A 244 4.50 11.96 14.50
N VAL A 245 5.34 12.41 15.42
CA VAL A 245 6.70 12.88 15.12
C VAL A 245 7.51 11.78 14.45
N LEU A 246 7.48 10.55 14.98
CA LEU A 246 8.28 9.44 14.46
C LEU A 246 7.78 8.96 13.09
N ILE A 247 6.47 8.91 12.85
CA ILE A 247 5.90 8.61 11.53
C ILE A 247 6.33 9.67 10.51
N GLY A 248 6.24 10.95 10.87
CA GLY A 248 6.66 12.05 10.00
C GLY A 248 8.15 12.01 9.68
N ALA A 249 8.99 11.78 10.67
CA ALA A 249 10.44 11.65 10.53
C ALA A 249 10.83 10.46 9.64
N ALA A 250 10.26 9.28 9.89
CA ALA A 250 10.48 8.10 9.05
C ALA A 250 10.02 8.34 7.60
N SER A 251 8.85 8.95 7.41
CA SER A 251 8.33 9.33 6.09
C SER A 251 9.23 10.34 5.37
N ALA A 252 9.85 11.26 6.12
CA ALA A 252 10.81 12.23 5.64
C ALA A 252 12.23 11.67 5.42
N ARG A 253 12.44 10.35 5.56
CA ARG A 253 13.74 9.68 5.40
C ARG A 253 14.79 10.14 6.42
N TRP A 254 14.36 10.51 7.62
CA TRP A 254 15.29 10.77 8.72
C TRP A 254 15.87 9.46 9.24
N HIS A 255 17.07 9.52 9.81
CA HIS A 255 17.70 8.42 10.55
C HIS A 255 17.42 8.52 12.05
N PHE A 256 17.69 7.45 12.80
CA PHE A 256 17.57 7.46 14.26
C PHE A 256 18.45 8.55 14.90
N SER A 257 19.64 8.78 14.37
CA SER A 257 20.57 9.83 14.83
C SER A 257 19.95 11.23 14.73
N ASP A 258 19.22 11.51 13.65
CA ASP A 258 18.55 12.80 13.44
C ASP A 258 17.52 13.08 14.53
N ILE A 259 16.66 12.10 14.83
CA ILE A 259 15.63 12.29 15.86
C ILE A 259 16.20 12.21 17.29
N ALA A 260 17.23 11.40 17.50
CA ALA A 260 17.90 11.30 18.79
C ALA A 260 18.58 12.62 19.20
N ALA A 261 19.06 13.42 18.25
CA ALA A 261 19.61 14.76 18.52
C ALA A 261 18.59 15.71 19.18
N HIS A 262 17.29 15.49 18.92
CA HIS A 262 16.20 16.28 19.50
C HIS A 262 15.72 15.77 20.86
N LEU A 263 16.18 14.59 21.31
CA LEU A 263 15.65 13.92 22.51
C LEU A 263 15.81 14.75 23.78
N ALA A 264 16.87 15.55 23.90
CA ALA A 264 17.11 16.37 25.08
C ALA A 264 16.23 17.63 25.14
N THR A 265 15.89 18.20 23.98
CA THR A 265 15.39 19.60 23.89
C THR A 265 13.97 19.71 23.38
N SER A 266 13.50 18.79 22.53
CA SER A 266 12.20 18.94 21.86
C SER A 266 11.02 18.51 22.74
N PRO A 267 9.99 19.36 22.94
CA PRO A 267 8.77 19.01 23.68
C PRO A 267 8.03 17.80 23.11
N GLY A 268 8.02 17.61 21.79
CA GLY A 268 7.35 16.47 21.14
C GLY A 268 7.87 15.09 21.53
N LEU A 269 9.07 15.00 22.13
CA LEU A 269 9.70 13.74 22.56
C LEU A 269 9.49 13.44 24.05
N GLU A 270 8.57 14.14 24.71
CA GLU A 270 8.33 14.03 26.14
C GLU A 270 7.99 12.60 26.60
N HIS A 271 7.24 11.83 25.81
CA HIS A 271 6.94 10.43 26.15
C HIS A 271 8.17 9.51 26.18
N ALA A 272 9.21 9.84 25.40
CA ALA A 272 10.47 9.12 25.48
C ALA A 272 11.21 9.46 26.78
N ARG A 273 11.13 10.70 27.28
CA ARG A 273 11.80 11.12 28.52
C ARG A 273 11.05 10.74 29.79
N THR A 274 9.72 10.69 29.75
CA THR A 274 8.89 10.52 30.95
C THR A 274 7.90 9.36 30.84
N ILE A 275 7.52 8.83 31.99
CA ILE A 275 6.47 7.83 32.18
C ILE A 275 5.39 8.39 33.10
N ARG A 276 4.13 8.02 32.89
CA ARG A 276 3.05 8.42 33.81
C ARG A 276 3.26 7.75 35.17
N ALA A 277 2.97 8.47 36.25
CA ALA A 277 3.06 7.93 37.61
C ALA A 277 2.08 6.78 37.87
N ALA A 278 0.90 6.83 37.22
CA ALA A 278 -0.10 5.78 37.15
C ALA A 278 -0.86 5.86 35.81
N HIS A 279 -1.53 4.79 35.37
CA HIS A 279 -2.30 4.79 34.13
C HIS A 279 -3.46 5.80 34.23
N GLY A 280 -3.57 6.76 33.30
CA GLY A 280 -4.53 7.86 33.34
C GLY A 280 -4.09 9.12 34.09
N SER A 281 -2.97 9.06 34.84
CA SER A 281 -2.42 10.22 35.55
C SER A 281 -1.84 11.26 34.60
N GLN A 282 -2.15 12.54 34.84
CA GLN A 282 -1.48 13.68 34.22
C GLN A 282 -0.06 13.89 34.78
N ILE A 283 0.21 13.42 36.00
CA ILE A 283 1.53 13.47 36.63
C ILE A 283 2.48 12.50 35.92
N ARG A 284 3.58 13.05 35.41
CA ARG A 284 4.67 12.33 34.74
C ARG A 284 5.94 12.38 35.58
N ARG A 285 6.71 11.30 35.56
CA ARG A 285 8.01 11.18 36.22
C ARG A 285 9.09 10.89 35.18
N PRO A 286 10.33 11.37 35.38
CA PRO A 286 11.47 11.01 34.55
C PRO A 286 11.65 9.49 34.48
N ARG A 287 11.99 9.00 33.29
CA ARG A 287 12.37 7.59 33.11
C ARG A 287 13.74 7.31 33.72
N PRO A 288 14.03 6.05 34.11
CA PRO A 288 15.33 5.67 34.66
C PRO A 288 16.46 5.95 33.65
N ALA A 289 17.63 6.37 34.15
CA ALA A 289 18.76 6.73 33.31
C ALA A 289 19.42 5.52 32.59
N ARG A 290 19.17 4.29 33.07
CA ARG A 290 19.77 3.04 32.55
C ARG A 290 18.72 1.95 32.37
N GLY A 291 19.05 0.94 31.56
CA GLY A 291 18.17 -0.21 31.27
C GLY A 291 17.18 0.01 30.12
N ALA A 292 16.33 -0.97 29.87
CA ALA A 292 15.37 -0.97 28.75
C ALA A 292 14.32 0.16 28.82
N GLY A 293 14.10 0.71 30.01
CA GLY A 293 13.19 1.84 30.24
C GLY A 293 13.83 3.21 30.04
N ASN A 294 15.11 3.31 29.66
CA ASN A 294 15.78 4.60 29.49
C ASN A 294 15.25 5.37 28.25
N PRO A 295 15.38 6.70 28.20
CA PRO A 295 14.78 7.50 27.14
C PRO A 295 15.21 7.11 25.72
N THR A 296 16.50 6.81 25.53
CA THR A 296 17.05 6.43 24.22
C THR A 296 16.56 5.05 23.79
N ALA A 297 16.44 4.08 24.71
CA ALA A 297 15.95 2.75 24.44
C ALA A 297 14.46 2.75 24.08
N VAL A 298 13.66 3.55 24.80
CA VAL A 298 12.24 3.77 24.48
C VAL A 298 12.08 4.45 23.12
N LEU A 299 12.86 5.50 22.85
CA LEU A 299 12.85 6.17 21.55
C LEU A 299 13.22 5.21 20.42
N ARG A 300 14.24 4.36 20.63
CA ARG A 300 14.68 3.35 19.64
C ARG A 300 13.61 2.29 19.38
N ALA A 301 12.95 1.79 20.42
CA ALA A 301 11.86 0.83 20.28
C ALA A 301 10.66 1.44 19.52
N GLN A 302 10.31 2.69 19.82
CA GLN A 302 9.24 3.40 19.13
C GLN A 302 9.63 3.76 17.68
N TRP A 303 10.90 4.10 17.44
CA TRP A 303 11.44 4.33 16.10
C TRP A 303 11.33 3.08 15.23
N LEU A 304 11.74 1.91 15.73
CA LEU A 304 11.60 0.64 15.02
C LEU A 304 10.14 0.38 14.62
N ARG A 305 9.21 0.61 15.53
CA ARG A 305 7.77 0.48 15.26
C ARG A 305 7.29 1.48 14.21
N ALA A 306 7.73 2.74 14.29
CA ALA A 306 7.34 3.79 13.36
C ALA A 306 7.87 3.53 11.93
N VAL A 307 9.14 3.14 11.79
CA VAL A 307 9.75 2.81 10.50
C VAL A 307 9.05 1.61 9.86
N ARG A 308 8.79 0.55 10.63
CA ARG A 308 8.03 -0.62 10.15
C ARG A 308 6.60 -0.24 9.77
N HIS A 309 5.96 0.60 10.56
CA HIS A 309 4.63 1.09 10.25
C HIS A 309 4.62 1.90 8.95
N VAL A 310 5.53 2.85 8.76
CA VAL A 310 5.60 3.67 7.54
C VAL A 310 6.02 2.85 6.31
N ALA A 311 6.81 1.79 6.49
CA ALA A 311 7.15 0.86 5.41
C ALA A 311 5.90 0.15 4.86
N VAL A 312 4.94 -0.14 5.72
CA VAL A 312 3.76 -0.97 5.41
C VAL A 312 2.51 -0.15 5.15
N ALA A 313 2.37 0.98 5.85
CA ALA A 313 1.16 1.76 5.83
C ALA A 313 0.93 2.28 4.41
N PRO A 314 -0.29 2.09 3.85
CA PRO A 314 -0.67 2.84 2.66
C PRO A 314 -0.47 4.31 3.01
N ARG A 315 0.21 5.05 2.13
CA ARG A 315 0.47 6.48 2.36
C ARG A 315 -0.86 7.14 2.72
N GLN A 316 -1.04 7.50 4.00
CA GLN A 316 -2.15 8.35 4.39
C GLN A 316 -1.85 9.70 3.77
N ILE A 317 -2.56 9.97 2.68
CA ILE A 317 -2.64 11.28 2.05
C ILE A 317 -3.30 12.14 3.12
N GLY A 318 -2.50 12.92 3.86
CA GLY A 318 -3.06 14.04 4.60
C GLY A 318 -3.83 14.92 3.62
N GLU A 319 -4.79 15.71 4.10
CA GLU A 319 -5.41 16.75 3.27
C GLU A 319 -4.30 17.67 2.74
N ASP A 320 -3.88 17.42 1.51
CA ASP A 320 -3.03 18.30 0.74
C ASP A 320 -3.97 19.21 -0.03
N PRO A 321 -4.23 20.44 0.46
CA PRO A 321 -5.18 21.35 -0.18
C PRO A 321 -4.72 21.74 -1.60
N THR A 322 -3.46 21.49 -1.98
CA THR A 322 -2.95 21.73 -3.33
C THR A 322 -3.13 20.55 -4.27
N PHE A 323 -3.51 19.37 -3.76
CA PHE A 323 -3.57 18.14 -4.55
C PHE A 323 -4.54 18.26 -5.72
N ASP A 324 -5.76 18.75 -5.47
CA ASP A 324 -6.80 18.83 -6.50
C ASP A 324 -6.40 19.80 -7.62
N THR A 325 -5.83 20.96 -7.25
CA THR A 325 -5.29 21.94 -8.20
C THR A 325 -4.13 21.37 -9.01
N ARG A 326 -3.15 20.70 -8.36
CA ARG A 326 -2.03 20.07 -9.08
C ARG A 326 -2.53 18.94 -10.00
N ALA A 327 -3.54 18.19 -9.57
CA ALA A 327 -4.18 17.15 -10.37
C ALA A 327 -4.87 17.73 -11.61
N GLU A 328 -5.58 18.84 -11.45
CA GLU A 328 -6.20 19.57 -12.55
C GLU A 328 -5.16 20.11 -13.53
N THR A 329 -4.20 20.89 -13.06
CA THR A 329 -3.16 21.50 -13.90
C THR A 329 -2.39 20.45 -14.71
N LEU A 330 -2.01 19.33 -14.08
CA LEU A 330 -1.34 18.25 -14.80
C LEU A 330 -2.28 17.54 -15.79
N ALA A 331 -3.54 17.30 -15.43
CA ALA A 331 -4.51 16.68 -16.32
C ALA A 331 -4.80 17.56 -17.55
N ASP A 332 -4.87 18.88 -17.38
CA ASP A 332 -5.02 19.86 -18.47
C ASP A 332 -3.84 19.82 -19.41
N TYR A 333 -2.62 19.83 -18.86
CA TYR A 333 -1.40 19.74 -19.64
C TYR A 333 -1.30 18.43 -20.43
N VAL A 334 -1.58 17.28 -19.78
CA VAL A 334 -1.58 15.99 -20.47
C VAL A 334 -2.66 15.94 -21.54
N SER A 335 -3.84 16.52 -21.30
CA SER A 335 -4.90 16.63 -22.32
C SER A 335 -4.42 17.44 -23.53
N LEU A 336 -3.70 18.54 -23.32
CA LEU A 336 -3.11 19.34 -24.39
C LEU A 336 -2.06 18.56 -25.18
N VAL A 337 -1.14 17.86 -24.50
CA VAL A 337 -0.13 17.01 -25.15
C VAL A 337 -0.78 15.92 -25.99
N GLN A 338 -1.84 15.28 -25.46
CA GLN A 338 -2.58 14.24 -26.16
C GLN A 338 -3.33 14.79 -27.38
N ALA A 339 -3.99 15.94 -27.26
CA ALA A 339 -4.65 16.62 -28.37
C ALA A 339 -3.66 17.04 -29.47
N ARG A 340 -2.52 17.61 -29.10
CA ARG A 340 -1.42 17.94 -30.04
C ARG A 340 -0.90 16.70 -30.76
N ALA A 341 -0.80 15.58 -30.06
CA ALA A 341 -0.40 14.32 -30.67
C ALA A 341 -1.47 13.83 -31.65
N ASP A 342 -2.75 13.89 -31.30
CA ASP A 342 -3.83 13.42 -32.18
C ASP A 342 -3.98 14.28 -33.44
N THR A 343 -3.74 15.59 -33.38
CA THR A 343 -3.70 16.45 -34.58
C THR A 343 -2.47 16.21 -35.46
N SER A 344 -1.41 15.60 -34.92
CA SER A 344 -0.17 15.27 -35.64
C SER A 344 -0.18 13.85 -36.21
N ALA A 345 -1.33 13.34 -36.64
CA ALA A 345 -1.55 11.94 -37.03
C ALA A 345 -0.46 11.37 -37.96
N GLY A 346 -0.03 12.14 -38.98
CA GLY A 346 0.99 11.73 -39.95
C GLY A 346 2.36 11.38 -39.34
N ARG A 347 2.72 11.99 -38.21
CA ARG A 347 3.98 11.69 -37.49
C ARG A 347 3.98 10.28 -36.91
N TRP A 348 2.82 9.77 -36.50
CA TRP A 348 2.71 8.53 -35.75
C TRP A 348 2.52 7.29 -36.63
N THR A 349 2.32 7.45 -37.93
CA THR A 349 2.07 6.34 -38.86
C THR A 349 3.30 5.90 -39.65
N GLN A 350 4.38 6.69 -39.63
CA GLN A 350 5.58 6.51 -40.45
C GLN A 350 6.79 6.08 -39.60
N GLY A 351 7.62 5.18 -40.13
CA GLY A 351 8.89 4.79 -39.52
C GLY A 351 8.75 4.34 -38.05
N GLY A 352 9.50 4.99 -37.15
CA GLY A 352 9.44 4.74 -35.71
C GLY A 352 8.24 5.36 -34.98
N GLY A 353 7.41 6.14 -35.68
CA GLY A 353 6.28 6.89 -35.13
C GLY A 353 5.29 6.08 -34.29
N PRO A 354 4.89 4.85 -34.70
CA PRO A 354 3.98 4.04 -33.88
C PRO A 354 4.55 3.69 -32.50
N ALA A 355 5.86 3.49 -32.39
CA ALA A 355 6.53 3.24 -31.12
C ALA A 355 6.65 4.54 -30.30
N ASP A 356 6.97 5.65 -30.95
CA ASP A 356 7.06 6.97 -30.31
C ASP A 356 5.73 7.35 -29.66
N ARG A 357 4.59 7.11 -30.34
CA ARG A 357 3.24 7.38 -29.78
C ARG A 357 3.00 6.61 -28.49
N ARG A 358 3.37 5.32 -28.45
CA ARG A 358 3.22 4.48 -27.27
C ARG A 358 4.09 4.95 -26.11
N VAL A 359 5.33 5.33 -26.38
CA VAL A 359 6.23 5.85 -25.33
C VAL A 359 5.70 7.17 -24.78
N LEU A 360 5.20 8.07 -25.63
CA LEU A 360 4.57 9.32 -25.18
C LEU A 360 3.34 9.04 -24.29
N ASP A 361 2.47 8.11 -24.69
CA ASP A 361 1.28 7.74 -23.92
C ASP A 361 1.65 7.14 -22.55
N VAL A 362 2.65 6.27 -22.51
CA VAL A 362 3.16 5.70 -21.26
C VAL A 362 3.76 6.78 -20.36
N LEU A 363 4.51 7.75 -20.89
CA LEU A 363 5.04 8.85 -20.10
C LEU A 363 3.92 9.73 -19.54
N CYS A 364 2.93 10.10 -20.35
CA CYS A 364 1.74 10.81 -19.87
C CYS A 364 0.99 10.04 -18.77
N MET A 365 0.82 8.72 -18.94
CA MET A 365 0.20 7.85 -17.95
C MET A 365 0.99 7.84 -16.64
N LEU A 366 2.32 7.67 -16.70
CA LEU A 366 3.19 7.69 -15.53
C LEU A 366 3.20 9.06 -14.84
N SER A 367 3.10 10.16 -15.60
CA SER A 367 3.01 11.51 -15.05
C SER A 367 1.74 11.69 -14.21
N LEU A 368 0.59 11.25 -14.73
CA LEU A 368 -0.69 11.30 -14.00
C LEU A 368 -0.71 10.40 -12.76
N GLN A 369 0.01 9.27 -12.79
CA GLN A 369 0.16 8.38 -11.62
C GLN A 369 1.05 9.01 -10.54
N ALA A 370 2.18 9.60 -10.95
CA ALA A 370 3.14 10.21 -10.04
C ALA A 370 2.74 11.62 -9.58
N LEU A 371 1.75 12.23 -10.24
CA LEU A 371 1.40 13.65 -10.13
C LEU A 371 2.65 14.54 -10.32
N ASN A 372 3.46 14.20 -11.32
CA ASN A 372 4.73 14.85 -11.62
C ASN A 372 5.03 14.81 -13.13
N VAL A 373 5.54 15.91 -13.67
CA VAL A 373 5.97 16.01 -15.07
C VAL A 373 7.35 15.42 -15.30
N GLU A 374 8.22 15.45 -14.29
CA GLU A 374 9.57 14.89 -14.34
C GLU A 374 9.58 13.50 -13.69
N LEU A 375 9.94 12.50 -14.49
CA LEU A 375 9.83 11.10 -14.12
C LEU A 375 11.16 10.38 -14.29
N GLU A 376 11.46 9.51 -13.33
CA GLU A 376 12.44 8.44 -13.56
C GLU A 376 11.83 7.42 -14.53
N ALA A 377 12.39 7.32 -15.74
CA ALA A 377 11.84 6.49 -16.81
C ALA A 377 12.90 5.52 -17.35
N ASP A 378 13.01 4.36 -16.70
CA ASP A 378 13.85 3.25 -17.16
C ASP A 378 13.35 2.70 -18.52
N ILE A 379 14.27 2.54 -19.48
CA ILE A 379 13.95 2.08 -20.84
C ILE A 379 13.32 0.69 -20.88
N ARG A 380 13.63 -0.20 -19.91
CA ARG A 380 13.00 -1.53 -19.85
C ARG A 380 11.58 -1.42 -19.32
N ARG A 381 11.32 -0.56 -18.33
CA ARG A 381 9.98 -0.31 -17.79
C ARG A 381 9.09 0.31 -18.87
N LEU A 382 9.59 1.33 -19.56
CA LEU A 382 8.87 1.93 -20.68
C LEU A 382 8.59 0.91 -21.78
N ALA A 383 9.58 0.07 -22.12
CA ALA A 383 9.41 -0.98 -23.11
C ALA A 383 8.31 -1.98 -22.72
N LEU A 384 8.26 -2.43 -21.47
CA LEU A 384 7.22 -3.34 -20.98
C LEU A 384 5.84 -2.68 -20.94
N LEU A 385 5.75 -1.42 -20.51
CA LEU A 385 4.47 -0.70 -20.48
C LEU A 385 3.94 -0.40 -21.89
N ALA A 386 4.83 -0.11 -22.84
CA ALA A 386 4.47 0.17 -24.24
C ALA A 386 4.36 -1.10 -25.11
N GLY A 387 4.78 -2.27 -24.62
CA GLY A 387 4.81 -3.51 -25.39
C GLY A 387 5.82 -3.52 -26.53
N ILE A 388 6.97 -2.86 -26.35
CA ILE A 388 8.05 -2.75 -27.35
C ILE A 388 9.38 -3.28 -26.79
N GLY A 389 10.45 -3.26 -27.59
CA GLY A 389 11.80 -3.58 -27.13
C GLY A 389 12.48 -2.41 -26.41
N ARG A 390 13.42 -2.70 -25.49
CA ARG A 390 14.20 -1.69 -24.74
C ARG A 390 14.96 -0.73 -25.65
N GLU A 391 15.51 -1.23 -26.76
CA GLU A 391 16.23 -0.39 -27.71
C GLU A 391 15.27 0.49 -28.51
N THR A 392 14.10 -0.04 -28.89
CA THR A 392 13.02 0.74 -29.50
C THR A 392 12.54 1.85 -28.57
N ALA A 393 12.36 1.56 -27.28
CA ALA A 393 12.00 2.56 -26.27
C ALA A 393 13.08 3.65 -26.13
N ARG A 394 14.36 3.26 -26.10
CA ARG A 394 15.49 4.19 -26.07
C ARG A 394 15.51 5.11 -27.29
N THR A 395 15.40 4.56 -28.50
CA THR A 395 15.37 5.38 -29.73
C THR A 395 14.14 6.26 -29.79
N ALA A 396 12.98 5.78 -29.32
CA ALA A 396 11.75 6.57 -29.25
C ALA A 396 11.89 7.77 -28.32
N LEU A 397 12.48 7.61 -27.12
CA LEU A 397 12.76 8.73 -26.22
C LEU A 397 13.66 9.79 -26.87
N LEU A 398 14.71 9.35 -27.57
CA LEU A 398 15.62 10.28 -28.26
C LEU A 398 14.92 11.04 -29.39
N ARG A 399 14.08 10.38 -30.18
CA ARG A 399 13.28 11.04 -31.23
C ARG A 399 12.26 12.00 -30.65
N LEU A 400 11.50 11.57 -29.65
CA LEU A 400 10.54 12.43 -28.94
C LEU A 400 11.22 13.68 -28.36
N ALA A 401 12.44 13.54 -27.85
CA ALA A 401 13.20 14.67 -27.34
C ALA A 401 13.72 15.60 -28.44
N ALA A 402 14.24 15.04 -29.54
CA ALA A 402 14.65 15.84 -30.70
C ALA A 402 13.46 16.63 -31.29
N ASP A 403 12.28 16.04 -31.29
CA ASP A 403 11.04 16.65 -31.81
C ASP A 403 10.34 17.59 -30.80
N GLY A 404 10.90 17.78 -29.60
CA GLY A 404 10.34 18.68 -28.58
C GLY A 404 9.03 18.19 -27.94
N TRP A 405 8.84 16.88 -27.81
CA TRP A 405 7.74 16.27 -27.05
C TRP A 405 8.14 15.89 -25.64
N THR A 406 9.42 15.63 -25.43
CA THR A 406 9.99 15.29 -24.12
C THR A 406 11.34 15.97 -23.97
N LYS A 407 11.91 15.98 -22.77
CA LYS A 407 13.30 16.44 -22.55
C LYS A 407 13.99 15.56 -21.52
N HIS A 408 15.24 15.20 -21.79
CA HIS A 408 16.10 14.51 -20.84
C HIS A 408 16.57 15.51 -19.78
N THR A 409 16.19 15.31 -18.53
CA THR A 409 16.50 16.24 -17.42
C THR A 409 17.70 15.78 -16.61
N ARG A 410 17.86 14.47 -16.40
CA ARG A 410 18.97 13.91 -15.62
C ARG A 410 19.41 12.56 -16.17
N ALA A 411 20.71 12.36 -16.28
CA ALA A 411 21.29 11.07 -16.65
C ALA A 411 20.91 9.98 -15.63
N ALA A 412 20.94 8.72 -16.07
CA ALA A 412 20.80 7.59 -15.15
C ALA A 412 21.97 7.57 -14.15
N ASP A 413 21.69 7.23 -12.90
CA ASP A 413 22.69 7.12 -11.85
C ASP A 413 22.37 5.93 -10.94
N GLY A 414 23.39 5.18 -10.54
CA GLY A 414 23.16 4.07 -9.63
C GLY A 414 22.24 2.97 -10.20
N PRO A 415 21.25 2.52 -9.41
CA PRO A 415 20.15 1.68 -9.87
C PRO A 415 19.01 2.47 -10.54
N HIS A 416 19.08 3.81 -10.55
CA HIS A 416 18.01 4.68 -11.05
C HIS A 416 18.10 4.91 -12.56
N GLY A 417 16.95 4.92 -13.22
CA GLY A 417 16.82 5.28 -14.63
C GLY A 417 17.12 6.76 -14.91
N SER A 418 17.25 7.11 -16.19
CA SER A 418 17.32 8.51 -16.59
C SER A 418 15.99 9.21 -16.36
N HIS A 419 16.05 10.52 -16.12
CA HIS A 419 14.88 11.34 -15.88
C HIS A 419 14.47 12.08 -17.14
N TRP A 420 13.16 12.10 -17.38
CA TRP A 420 12.54 12.70 -18.54
C TRP A 420 11.35 13.53 -18.11
N THR A 421 11.14 14.65 -18.78
CA THR A 421 9.92 15.46 -18.62
C THR A 421 9.06 15.38 -19.88
N ILE A 422 7.74 15.33 -19.69
CA ILE A 422 6.75 15.56 -20.76
C ILE A 422 6.51 17.05 -21.02
N ASP A 423 7.11 17.93 -20.22
CA ASP A 423 7.07 19.39 -20.35
C ASP A 423 8.43 19.98 -20.72
N PRO A 424 8.83 19.89 -22.00
CA PRO A 424 10.13 20.36 -22.45
C PRO A 424 10.28 21.89 -22.43
N GLN A 425 9.16 22.63 -22.43
CA GLN A 425 9.13 24.10 -22.40
C GLN A 425 9.02 24.69 -20.99
N ASP A 426 8.90 23.86 -19.94
CA ASP A 426 8.78 24.29 -18.54
C ASP A 426 7.57 25.24 -18.31
N VAL A 427 6.44 24.90 -18.96
CA VAL A 427 5.17 25.62 -18.84
C VAL A 427 4.53 25.38 -17.47
N LEU A 428 4.75 24.20 -16.89
CA LEU A 428 4.23 23.82 -15.58
C LEU A 428 5.21 24.22 -14.48
N HIS A 429 4.86 25.28 -13.76
CA HIS A 429 5.61 25.72 -12.59
C HIS A 429 5.52 24.69 -11.45
N ARG A 430 6.67 24.40 -10.81
CA ARG A 430 6.78 23.42 -9.70
C ARG A 430 6.13 23.92 -8.41
N GLU A 431 6.00 25.23 -8.28
CA GLU A 431 5.31 25.90 -7.19
C GLU A 431 3.99 26.45 -7.75
N VAL A 432 2.87 25.96 -7.22
CA VAL A 432 1.58 26.60 -7.46
C VAL A 432 1.63 27.88 -6.65
N ASP A 433 2.16 28.93 -7.25
CA ASP A 433 2.17 30.24 -6.64
C ASP A 433 0.72 30.61 -6.35
N SER A 434 0.45 31.13 -5.16
CA SER A 434 -0.89 31.59 -4.74
C SER A 434 -1.28 32.90 -5.44
N ALA A 435 -0.83 33.06 -6.69
CA ALA A 435 -1.05 34.22 -7.52
C ALA A 435 -2.53 34.26 -7.90
N ARG A 436 -3.24 35.13 -7.17
CA ARG A 436 -4.65 35.47 -7.34
C ARG A 436 -4.93 35.86 -8.79
N SER A 437 -5.77 35.08 -9.48
CA SER A 437 -6.72 35.64 -10.43
C SER A 437 -8.00 34.81 -10.37
N GLN A 438 -9.13 35.49 -10.43
CA GLN A 438 -10.44 34.93 -10.18
C GLN A 438 -10.82 33.92 -11.27
N ALA A 439 -10.71 32.63 -10.96
CA ALA A 439 -11.45 31.59 -11.65
C ALA A 439 -12.68 31.22 -10.80
N VAL A 440 -13.82 31.03 -11.45
CA VAL A 440 -15.05 30.52 -10.82
C VAL A 440 -14.72 29.23 -10.07
N PRO A 441 -15.06 29.08 -8.77
CA PRO A 441 -14.71 27.88 -8.01
C PRO A 441 -15.40 26.68 -8.65
N ARG A 442 -14.60 25.77 -9.23
CA ARG A 442 -15.08 24.44 -9.63
C ARG A 442 -15.41 23.62 -8.37
N PRO A 443 -16.30 22.61 -8.47
CA PRO A 443 -16.57 21.72 -7.36
C PRO A 443 -15.28 21.06 -6.84
N GLU A 444 -15.16 20.94 -5.53
CA GLU A 444 -14.06 20.21 -4.88
C GLU A 444 -13.93 18.79 -5.46
N GLY A 445 -12.72 18.38 -5.81
CA GLY A 445 -12.44 17.05 -6.37
C GLY A 445 -12.56 16.95 -7.89
N ALA A 446 -12.96 18.02 -8.59
CA ALA A 446 -13.07 18.01 -10.04
C ALA A 446 -11.72 17.74 -10.74
N GLY A 447 -10.61 18.25 -10.20
CA GLY A 447 -9.26 17.97 -10.70
C GLY A 447 -8.89 16.49 -10.57
N THR A 448 -9.24 15.90 -9.42
CA THR A 448 -9.04 14.48 -9.12
C THR A 448 -9.85 13.59 -10.05
N VAL A 449 -11.11 13.92 -10.33
CA VAL A 449 -11.96 13.19 -11.28
C VAL A 449 -11.38 13.28 -12.69
N LYS A 450 -10.98 14.47 -13.14
CA LYS A 450 -10.38 14.66 -14.46
C LYS A 450 -9.10 13.85 -14.64
N ARG A 451 -8.20 13.90 -13.66
CA ARG A 451 -6.98 13.09 -13.62
C ARG A 451 -7.30 11.59 -13.67
N THR A 452 -8.27 11.14 -12.89
CA THR A 452 -8.66 9.72 -12.80
C THR A 452 -9.21 9.21 -14.14
N ASN A 453 -10.08 9.99 -14.80
CA ASN A 453 -10.63 9.63 -16.10
C ASN A 453 -9.55 9.58 -17.18
N LEU A 454 -8.66 10.57 -17.24
CA LEU A 454 -7.58 10.62 -18.22
C LEU A 454 -6.57 9.49 -18.00
N LEU A 455 -6.26 9.18 -16.73
CA LEU A 455 -5.41 8.05 -16.37
C LEU A 455 -6.05 6.72 -16.78
N ALA A 456 -7.36 6.54 -16.54
CA ALA A 456 -8.09 5.33 -16.95
C ALA A 456 -8.10 5.16 -18.48
N ALA A 457 -8.29 6.25 -19.23
CA ALA A 457 -8.25 6.24 -20.69
C ALA A 457 -6.87 5.84 -21.23
N LEU A 458 -5.79 6.49 -20.77
CA LEU A 458 -4.42 6.16 -21.18
C LEU A 458 -3.98 4.76 -20.76
N THR A 459 -4.43 4.29 -19.58
CA THR A 459 -4.18 2.92 -19.12
C THR A 459 -4.89 1.91 -20.02
N THR A 460 -6.16 2.14 -20.36
CA THR A 460 -6.93 1.28 -21.27
C THR A 460 -6.30 1.24 -22.66
N ARG A 461 -5.89 2.39 -23.19
CA ARG A 461 -5.20 2.46 -24.49
C ARG A 461 -3.87 1.72 -24.48
N SER A 462 -3.03 1.97 -23.48
CA SER A 462 -1.71 1.34 -23.37
C SER A 462 -1.81 -0.17 -23.21
N THR A 463 -2.74 -0.65 -22.37
CA THR A 463 -2.97 -2.09 -22.16
C THR A 463 -3.55 -2.76 -23.40
N SER A 464 -4.45 -2.11 -24.14
CA SER A 464 -5.02 -2.63 -25.38
C SER A 464 -3.98 -2.73 -26.50
N ALA A 465 -3.05 -1.77 -26.57
CA ALA A 465 -1.97 -1.76 -27.55
C ALA A 465 -0.85 -2.76 -27.19
N ARG A 466 -0.72 -3.12 -25.91
CA ARG A 466 0.28 -4.05 -25.36
C ARG A 466 -0.23 -5.49 -25.43
N HIS A 467 -0.11 -6.09 -26.62
CA HIS A 467 -0.45 -7.48 -26.84
C HIS A 467 0.53 -8.15 -27.83
N ASP A 468 0.75 -9.46 -27.68
CA ASP A 468 1.69 -10.24 -28.50
C ASP A 468 1.38 -10.17 -29.99
N VAL A 469 0.09 -10.14 -30.33
CA VAL A 469 -0.42 -9.99 -31.70
C VAL A 469 0.12 -8.75 -32.42
N TYR A 470 0.51 -7.71 -31.69
CA TYR A 470 1.07 -6.46 -32.23
C TYR A 470 2.60 -6.44 -32.28
N SER A 471 3.25 -7.60 -32.07
CA SER A 471 4.69 -7.74 -32.22
C SER A 471 5.14 -7.29 -33.62
N PRO A 472 6.25 -6.54 -33.74
CA PRO A 472 6.76 -6.11 -35.05
C PRO A 472 7.18 -7.27 -35.96
N ALA A 473 7.74 -8.34 -35.38
CA ALA A 473 8.09 -9.56 -36.09
C ALA A 473 6.93 -10.55 -36.02
N HIS A 474 6.53 -11.09 -37.18
CA HIS A 474 5.47 -12.10 -37.35
C HIS A 474 4.05 -11.71 -36.88
N GLY A 475 3.88 -10.54 -36.24
CA GLY A 475 2.59 -10.00 -35.83
C GLY A 475 2.00 -8.96 -36.78
N LEU A 476 0.96 -8.27 -36.31
CA LEU A 476 0.25 -7.22 -37.04
C LEU A 476 0.98 -5.86 -37.01
N GLY A 477 1.95 -5.71 -36.10
CA GLY A 477 2.75 -4.52 -35.93
C GLY A 477 2.13 -3.46 -35.01
N LEU A 478 2.97 -2.50 -34.59
CA LEU A 478 2.62 -1.52 -33.55
C LEU A 478 1.50 -0.57 -33.97
N HIS A 479 1.49 -0.16 -35.25
CA HIS A 479 0.45 0.73 -35.80
C HIS A 479 -0.94 0.10 -35.73
N ALA A 480 -1.05 -1.20 -36.04
CA ALA A 480 -2.29 -1.95 -35.90
C ALA A 480 -2.78 -1.98 -34.44
N GLY A 481 -1.86 -2.18 -33.49
CA GLY A 481 -2.21 -2.13 -32.07
C GLY A 481 -2.62 -0.74 -31.58
N ASN A 482 -2.06 0.33 -32.16
CA ASN A 482 -2.47 1.70 -31.84
C ASN A 482 -3.90 1.96 -32.35
N ILE A 483 -4.21 1.57 -33.59
CA ILE A 483 -5.56 1.69 -34.16
C ILE A 483 -6.57 0.87 -33.33
N TYR A 484 -6.25 -0.38 -33.02
CA TYR A 484 -7.11 -1.22 -32.18
C TYR A 484 -7.37 -0.59 -30.81
N ALA A 485 -6.32 -0.07 -30.16
CA ALA A 485 -6.44 0.59 -28.86
C ALA A 485 -7.34 1.84 -28.92
N ARG A 486 -7.29 2.61 -30.03
CA ARG A 486 -8.18 3.75 -30.25
C ARG A 486 -9.64 3.35 -30.47
N ILE A 487 -9.86 2.27 -31.22
CA ILE A 487 -11.19 1.69 -31.41
C ILE A 487 -11.76 1.22 -30.06
N ASN A 488 -10.94 0.58 -29.22
CA ASN A 488 -11.35 0.09 -27.91
C ASN A 488 -11.61 1.21 -26.88
N GLU A 489 -10.84 2.31 -26.93
CA GLU A 489 -10.98 3.46 -26.04
C GLU A 489 -12.26 4.28 -26.31
N HIS A 490 -12.62 4.48 -27.59
CA HIS A 490 -13.68 5.41 -27.98
C HIS A 490 -14.93 4.77 -28.58
N HIS A 491 -14.96 3.43 -28.77
CA HIS A 491 -15.99 2.75 -29.56
C HIS A 491 -16.27 3.51 -30.87
N LEU A 492 -15.20 3.75 -31.65
CA LEU A 492 -15.17 4.76 -32.72
C LEU A 492 -16.43 4.77 -33.60
N HIS A 493 -17.24 5.83 -33.42
CA HIS A 493 -18.32 6.20 -34.33
C HIS A 493 -17.72 6.78 -35.61
N VAL A 494 -17.89 6.11 -36.75
CA VAL A 494 -17.23 6.46 -38.03
C VAL A 494 -17.71 7.81 -38.62
N GLN A 495 -18.76 8.43 -38.10
CA GLN A 495 -19.26 9.72 -38.59
C GLN A 495 -18.48 10.95 -38.11
N SER A 496 -17.57 10.83 -37.14
CA SER A 496 -16.79 11.98 -36.61
C SER A 496 -15.29 11.92 -36.90
N VAL A 497 -14.81 10.93 -37.68
CA VAL A 497 -13.38 10.83 -38.04
C VAL A 497 -13.16 11.44 -39.43
N PRO A 498 -12.33 12.49 -39.58
CA PRO A 498 -11.91 12.94 -40.91
C PRO A 498 -11.25 11.75 -41.62
N ALA A 499 -11.70 11.45 -42.83
CA ALA A 499 -11.34 10.29 -43.65
C ALA A 499 -9.98 9.67 -43.26
N LEU A 500 -10.02 8.50 -42.63
CA LEU A 500 -8.83 7.72 -42.28
C LEU A 500 -7.93 7.62 -43.54
N PRO A 501 -6.65 8.04 -43.46
CA PRO A 501 -5.74 7.97 -44.60
C PRO A 501 -5.72 6.57 -45.22
N ARG A 502 -5.50 6.45 -46.54
CA ARG A 502 -5.49 5.15 -47.28
C ARG A 502 -4.63 4.05 -46.62
N HIS A 503 -3.62 4.43 -45.83
CA HIS A 503 -2.77 3.52 -45.06
C HIS A 503 -3.52 2.77 -43.94
N ASP A 504 -4.51 3.40 -43.31
CA ASP A 504 -5.27 2.82 -42.21
C ASP A 504 -6.32 1.82 -42.70
N ALA A 505 -6.79 1.94 -43.94
CA ALA A 505 -7.71 0.98 -44.55
C ALA A 505 -7.12 -0.44 -44.61
N ARG A 506 -5.84 -0.57 -45.02
CA ARG A 506 -5.16 -1.89 -45.05
C ARG A 506 -4.99 -2.48 -43.66
N VAL A 507 -4.72 -1.63 -42.66
CA VAL A 507 -4.56 -2.07 -41.28
C VAL A 507 -5.90 -2.54 -40.71
N LEU A 508 -6.98 -1.80 -40.98
CA LEU A 508 -8.34 -2.19 -40.60
C LEU A 508 -8.76 -3.52 -41.24
N SER A 509 -8.48 -3.73 -42.54
CA SER A 509 -8.74 -5.01 -43.20
C SER A 509 -7.99 -6.17 -42.52
N ARG A 510 -6.70 -5.99 -42.18
CA ARG A 510 -5.93 -7.02 -41.46
C ARG A 510 -6.49 -7.29 -40.06
N LEU A 511 -6.92 -6.26 -39.34
CA LEU A 511 -7.54 -6.43 -38.02
C LEU A 511 -8.87 -7.20 -38.12
N GLU A 512 -9.66 -6.95 -39.17
CA GLU A 512 -10.92 -7.65 -39.47
C GLU A 512 -10.69 -9.10 -39.91
N GLU A 513 -9.68 -9.37 -40.76
CA GLU A 513 -9.27 -10.73 -41.17
C GLU A 513 -8.96 -11.63 -39.96
N HIS A 514 -8.28 -11.08 -38.96
CA HIS A 514 -8.00 -11.77 -37.69
C HIS A 514 -9.14 -11.67 -36.67
N ARG A 515 -10.32 -11.15 -37.07
CA ARG A 515 -11.53 -11.01 -36.26
C ARG A 515 -11.34 -10.18 -34.98
N LEU A 516 -10.35 -9.29 -34.96
CA LEU A 516 -10.08 -8.42 -33.81
C LEU A 516 -11.06 -7.24 -33.74
N ILE A 517 -11.52 -6.79 -34.90
CA ILE A 517 -12.56 -5.77 -35.04
C ILE A 517 -13.65 -6.28 -35.97
N ARG A 518 -14.85 -5.69 -35.84
CA ARG A 518 -15.95 -5.90 -36.78
C ARG A 518 -16.57 -4.58 -37.17
N ARG A 519 -17.05 -4.51 -38.41
CA ARG A 519 -17.79 -3.36 -38.92
C ARG A 519 -19.24 -3.39 -38.46
N THR A 520 -19.76 -2.23 -38.10
CA THR A 520 -21.16 -1.94 -37.79
C THR A 520 -21.61 -0.72 -38.58
N ASP A 521 -22.92 -0.46 -38.62
CA ASP A 521 -23.49 0.74 -39.25
C ASP A 521 -22.98 2.04 -38.63
N HIS A 522 -22.53 1.97 -37.38
CA HIS A 522 -22.02 3.10 -36.61
C HIS A 522 -20.49 3.20 -36.62
N GLY A 523 -19.77 2.18 -37.08
CA GLY A 523 -18.31 2.21 -37.17
C GLY A 523 -17.64 0.88 -36.85
N TRP A 524 -16.38 0.95 -36.40
CA TRP A 524 -15.61 -0.22 -36.02
C TRP A 524 -15.66 -0.43 -34.51
N ILE A 525 -15.92 -1.65 -34.09
CA ILE A 525 -15.92 -2.04 -32.68
C ILE A 525 -14.99 -3.24 -32.46
N PRO A 526 -14.37 -3.35 -31.29
CA PRO A 526 -13.54 -4.51 -30.97
C PRO A 526 -14.42 -5.76 -30.82
N THR A 527 -13.89 -6.91 -31.19
CA THR A 527 -14.47 -8.22 -30.88
C THR A 527 -14.08 -8.63 -29.44
N MET A 528 -14.69 -9.69 -28.89
CA MET A 528 -14.37 -10.21 -27.55
C MET A 528 -12.85 -10.40 -27.34
N ARG A 529 -12.39 -10.19 -26.10
CA ARG A 529 -10.97 -10.15 -25.71
C ARG A 529 -10.18 -11.40 -26.13
N ASP A 530 -10.80 -12.57 -26.05
CA ASP A 530 -10.20 -13.86 -26.45
C ASP A 530 -9.79 -13.91 -27.94
N ALA A 531 -10.28 -12.97 -28.77
CA ALA A 531 -9.87 -12.86 -30.17
C ALA A 531 -8.39 -12.49 -30.31
N LEU A 532 -7.85 -11.67 -29.38
CA LEU A 532 -6.44 -11.28 -29.39
C LEU A 532 -5.53 -12.50 -29.16
N ASP A 533 -5.88 -13.36 -28.20
CA ASP A 533 -5.13 -14.58 -27.89
C ASP A 533 -5.18 -15.57 -29.05
N ARG A 534 -6.37 -15.80 -29.63
CA ARG A 534 -6.51 -16.66 -30.83
C ARG A 534 -5.69 -16.14 -32.01
N ALA A 535 -5.71 -14.83 -32.24
CA ALA A 535 -4.91 -14.22 -33.30
C ALA A 535 -3.41 -14.38 -33.03
N ALA A 536 -2.97 -14.19 -31.78
CA ALA A 536 -1.58 -14.40 -31.40
C ALA A 536 -1.13 -15.86 -31.60
N VAL A 537 -1.97 -16.84 -31.27
CA VAL A 537 -1.74 -18.27 -31.57
C VAL A 537 -1.60 -18.49 -33.08
N SER A 538 -2.53 -17.96 -33.87
CA SER A 538 -2.52 -18.13 -35.33
C SER A 538 -1.28 -17.53 -36.02
N LEU A 539 -0.72 -16.46 -35.43
CA LEU A 539 0.45 -15.77 -35.93
C LEU A 539 1.77 -16.30 -35.33
N GLY A 540 1.69 -17.26 -34.39
CA GLY A 540 2.86 -17.84 -33.74
C GLY A 540 3.66 -16.86 -32.88
N VAL A 541 3.00 -15.84 -32.30
CA VAL A 541 3.64 -14.77 -31.53
C VAL A 541 3.37 -14.83 -30.03
N VAL A 542 2.67 -15.88 -29.57
CA VAL A 542 2.34 -16.09 -28.15
C VAL A 542 3.60 -16.16 -27.30
N GLY A 543 3.62 -15.45 -26.18
CA GLY A 543 4.70 -15.48 -25.21
C GLY A 543 5.79 -14.45 -25.47
N ASN A 544 5.78 -13.73 -26.60
CA ASN A 544 6.83 -12.76 -26.95
C ASN A 544 7.02 -11.66 -25.89
N LEU A 545 5.93 -11.13 -25.32
CA LEU A 545 5.98 -10.13 -24.26
C LEU A 545 6.38 -10.75 -22.92
N ALA A 546 5.90 -11.95 -22.60
CA ALA A 546 6.27 -12.65 -21.37
C ALA A 546 7.77 -13.01 -21.34
N ASP A 547 8.30 -13.52 -22.46
CA ASP A 547 9.72 -13.81 -22.64
C ASP A 547 10.59 -12.55 -22.50
N ARG A 548 10.07 -11.42 -22.98
CA ARG A 548 10.74 -10.12 -22.86
C ARG A 548 10.74 -9.63 -21.42
N GLU A 549 9.63 -9.77 -20.71
CA GLU A 549 9.52 -9.45 -19.29
C GLU A 549 10.49 -10.29 -18.46
N ALA A 550 10.49 -11.61 -18.65
CA ALA A 550 11.43 -12.53 -17.99
C ALA A 550 12.90 -12.13 -18.24
N ARG A 551 13.24 -11.78 -19.48
CA ARG A 551 14.59 -11.33 -19.85
C ARG A 551 14.95 -10.01 -19.16
N TYR A 552 14.04 -9.05 -19.10
CA TYR A 552 14.32 -7.75 -18.48
C TYR A 552 14.38 -7.82 -16.96
N THR A 553 13.60 -8.69 -16.33
CA THR A 553 13.73 -9.02 -14.90
C THR A 553 15.12 -9.58 -14.62
N LEU A 554 15.55 -10.59 -15.40
CA LEU A 554 16.88 -11.17 -15.29
C LEU A 554 18.01 -10.13 -15.48
N GLU A 555 17.91 -9.28 -16.51
CA GLU A 555 18.90 -8.21 -16.74
C GLU A 555 18.98 -7.21 -15.59
N ARG A 556 17.83 -6.88 -14.95
CA ARG A 556 17.79 -5.95 -13.80
C ARG A 556 18.42 -6.56 -12.55
N GLU A 557 18.15 -7.82 -12.28
CA GLU A 557 18.74 -8.54 -11.14
C GLU A 557 20.26 -8.65 -11.27
N VAL A 558 20.74 -9.02 -12.46
CA VAL A 558 22.18 -9.07 -12.75
C VAL A 558 22.82 -7.68 -12.65
N TRP A 559 22.12 -6.62 -13.08
CA TRP A 559 22.61 -5.25 -12.92
C TRP A 559 22.67 -4.81 -11.46
N GLY A 560 21.64 -5.08 -10.67
CA GLY A 560 21.63 -4.82 -9.23
C GLY A 560 22.79 -5.52 -8.52
N TRP A 561 22.99 -6.81 -8.83
CA TRP A 561 24.10 -7.59 -8.30
C TRP A 561 25.48 -6.98 -8.67
N TRP A 562 25.65 -6.52 -9.91
CA TRP A 562 26.87 -5.85 -10.34
C TRP A 562 27.09 -4.50 -9.66
N ARG A 563 26.03 -3.70 -9.42
CA ARG A 563 26.13 -2.43 -8.70
C ARG A 563 26.59 -2.65 -7.26
N THR A 564 26.04 -3.65 -6.59
CA THR A 564 26.50 -4.05 -5.25
C THR A 564 27.97 -4.50 -5.25
N GLU A 565 28.41 -5.22 -6.28
CA GLU A 565 29.83 -5.59 -6.43
C GLU A 565 30.72 -4.35 -6.61
N GLN A 566 30.28 -3.37 -7.41
CA GLN A 566 31.00 -2.11 -7.61
C GLN A 566 31.09 -1.29 -6.31
N GLU A 567 30.01 -1.19 -5.55
CA GLU A 567 29.99 -0.55 -4.23
C GLU A 567 31.01 -1.21 -3.29
N TRP A 568 31.01 -2.54 -3.23
CA TRP A 568 31.99 -3.29 -2.44
C TRP A 568 33.43 -3.05 -2.91
N MET A 569 33.68 -3.07 -4.22
CA MET A 569 35.01 -2.83 -4.80
C MET A 569 35.58 -1.45 -4.46
N ASN A 570 34.69 -0.46 -4.34
CA ASN A 570 35.03 0.95 -4.11
C ASN A 570 34.99 1.34 -2.62
N SER A 571 34.55 0.46 -1.71
CA SER A 571 34.43 0.72 -0.28
C SER A 571 35.77 0.64 0.47
N ALA A 572 36.02 1.57 1.40
CA ALA A 572 37.21 1.56 2.27
C ALA A 572 37.13 0.41 3.31
N GLY A 573 38.27 -0.22 3.65
CA GLY A 573 38.33 -1.28 4.68
C GLY A 573 38.23 -2.73 4.19
N ARG A 574 38.26 -2.98 2.87
CA ARG A 574 38.16 -4.31 2.23
C ARG A 574 39.12 -5.40 2.75
N GLN A 575 40.23 -5.04 3.38
CA GLN A 575 41.25 -6.00 3.84
C GLN A 575 40.91 -6.69 5.17
N GLY A 576 39.94 -6.18 5.95
CA GLY A 576 39.56 -6.75 7.25
C GLY A 576 38.54 -7.89 7.22
N ARG A 577 37.86 -8.15 6.08
CA ARG A 577 36.74 -9.10 5.99
C ARG A 577 37.05 -10.21 4.99
N ARG A 578 37.29 -11.42 5.49
CA ARG A 578 37.95 -12.50 4.72
C ARG A 578 37.06 -13.43 3.89
N LYS A 579 35.73 -13.46 4.03
CA LYS A 579 34.89 -14.39 3.23
C LYS A 579 33.51 -13.81 2.92
N ARG A 580 33.24 -13.57 1.62
CA ARG A 580 31.88 -13.32 1.11
C ARG A 580 31.20 -14.66 0.76
N PRO A 581 29.87 -14.75 0.87
CA PRO A 581 29.13 -15.92 0.43
C PRO A 581 29.43 -16.20 -1.05
N THR A 582 29.78 -17.44 -1.36
CA THR A 582 29.89 -17.89 -2.75
C THR A 582 28.50 -18.03 -3.36
N VAL A 583 28.40 -18.09 -4.70
CA VAL A 583 27.14 -18.38 -5.41
C VAL A 583 26.44 -19.66 -4.91
N ALA A 584 27.20 -20.61 -4.34
CA ALA A 584 26.70 -21.85 -3.75
C ALA A 584 26.29 -21.76 -2.26
N GLN A 585 26.44 -20.59 -1.62
CA GLN A 585 26.10 -20.37 -0.21
C GLN A 585 25.01 -19.29 -0.10
N PRO A 586 24.01 -19.45 0.77
CA PRO A 586 22.98 -18.44 0.96
C PRO A 586 23.61 -17.15 1.49
N ALA A 587 23.33 -16.03 0.83
CA ALA A 587 23.68 -14.72 1.34
C ALA A 587 22.84 -14.42 2.61
N LEU A 588 23.36 -13.61 3.53
CA LEU A 588 22.69 -13.35 4.81
C LEU A 588 21.45 -12.48 4.56
N ALA A 589 20.36 -12.72 5.31
CA ALA A 589 19.13 -11.92 5.21
C ALA A 589 19.28 -10.49 5.79
N PHE A 590 20.38 -10.21 6.49
CA PHE A 590 20.63 -8.94 7.17
C PHE A 590 22.08 -8.49 6.92
N GLY A 591 22.28 -7.19 6.67
CA GLY A 591 23.60 -6.60 6.52
C GLY A 591 23.64 -5.42 5.54
N THR A 592 24.86 -5.04 5.16
CA THR A 592 25.12 -4.05 4.10
C THR A 592 24.72 -4.60 2.73
N SER A 593 24.57 -3.76 1.70
CA SER A 593 24.07 -4.17 0.38
C SER A 593 24.79 -5.41 -0.18
N TRP A 594 26.10 -5.56 0.06
CA TRP A 594 26.93 -6.69 -0.39
C TRP A 594 26.91 -7.95 0.50
N ASP A 595 26.20 -7.94 1.62
CA ASP A 595 25.92 -9.12 2.45
C ASP A 595 24.67 -9.88 1.96
N LEU A 596 23.80 -9.18 1.22
CA LEU A 596 22.56 -9.70 0.61
C LEU A 596 22.82 -10.40 -0.73
N TYR A 597 23.93 -10.06 -1.41
CA TYR A 597 24.32 -10.66 -2.68
C TYR A 597 25.55 -11.56 -2.51
N PRO A 598 25.56 -12.77 -3.11
CA PRO A 598 26.79 -13.56 -3.21
C PRO A 598 27.88 -12.78 -3.97
N ALA A 599 29.13 -13.24 -3.91
CA ALA A 599 30.20 -12.61 -4.69
C ALA A 599 29.88 -12.67 -6.20
N TYR A 600 29.97 -11.53 -6.89
CA TYR A 600 29.70 -11.49 -8.32
C TYR A 600 30.69 -12.39 -9.09
N PRO A 601 30.25 -13.21 -10.06
CA PRO A 601 31.15 -13.99 -10.89
C PRO A 601 32.13 -13.08 -11.62
N ARG A 602 33.42 -13.30 -11.43
CA ARG A 602 34.47 -12.51 -12.05
C ARG A 602 35.52 -13.44 -12.63
N THR A 603 36.02 -13.07 -13.79
CA THR A 603 37.32 -13.53 -14.27
C THR A 603 38.43 -12.80 -13.50
N THR A 604 39.70 -13.13 -13.75
CA THR A 604 40.85 -12.57 -13.02
C THR A 604 40.89 -11.04 -12.93
N ARG A 605 40.21 -10.30 -13.84
CA ARG A 605 40.11 -8.82 -13.79
C ARG A 605 38.78 -8.21 -14.23
N ARG A 606 37.76 -8.98 -14.65
CA ARG A 606 36.50 -8.44 -15.21
C ARG A 606 35.28 -9.17 -14.67
N GLY A 607 34.16 -8.47 -14.53
CA GLY A 607 32.85 -9.08 -14.27
C GLY A 607 32.49 -10.09 -15.37
N ASP A 608 32.09 -11.29 -14.97
CA ASP A 608 31.58 -12.33 -15.86
C ASP A 608 30.05 -12.28 -15.86
N HIS A 609 29.51 -11.45 -16.76
CA HIS A 609 28.06 -11.27 -16.88
C HIS A 609 27.35 -12.52 -17.38
N TYR A 610 28.01 -13.39 -18.16
CA TYR A 610 27.41 -14.63 -18.64
C TYR A 610 27.24 -15.64 -17.50
N ALA A 611 28.29 -15.80 -16.68
CA ALA A 611 28.21 -16.63 -15.48
C ALA A 611 27.18 -16.08 -14.47
N ALA A 612 27.09 -14.75 -14.32
CA ALA A 612 26.08 -14.12 -13.47
C ALA A 612 24.65 -14.39 -13.98
N VAL A 613 24.40 -14.25 -15.28
CA VAL A 613 23.10 -14.59 -15.90
C VAL A 613 22.74 -16.06 -15.68
N ALA A 614 23.70 -16.97 -15.87
CA ALA A 614 23.50 -18.40 -15.63
C ALA A 614 23.18 -18.69 -14.15
N ALA A 615 23.89 -18.05 -13.23
CA ALA A 615 23.67 -18.19 -11.79
C ALA A 615 22.29 -17.67 -11.35
N VAL A 616 21.84 -16.52 -11.86
CA VAL A 616 20.50 -16.00 -11.54
C VAL A 616 19.41 -16.94 -12.06
N ARG A 617 19.55 -17.47 -13.29
CA ARG A 617 18.63 -18.50 -13.83
C ARG A 617 18.61 -19.78 -12.99
N ALA A 618 19.75 -20.15 -12.39
CA ALA A 618 19.86 -21.27 -11.47
C ALA A 618 19.35 -20.96 -10.05
N GLY A 619 18.82 -19.75 -9.80
CA GLY A 619 18.22 -19.37 -8.52
C GLY A 619 19.20 -18.77 -7.51
N ALA A 620 20.40 -18.33 -7.91
CA ALA A 620 21.41 -17.77 -7.01
C ALA A 620 20.96 -16.50 -6.25
N LEU A 621 19.93 -15.81 -6.76
CA LEU A 621 19.32 -14.64 -6.13
C LEU A 621 17.85 -14.88 -5.74
N SER A 622 17.39 -16.14 -5.74
CA SER A 622 16.00 -16.48 -5.40
C SER A 622 15.62 -16.05 -3.97
N HIS A 623 16.58 -16.02 -3.05
CA HIS A 623 16.39 -15.51 -1.70
C HIS A 623 16.09 -14.00 -1.67
N LEU A 624 16.54 -13.22 -2.67
CA LEU A 624 16.17 -11.81 -2.84
C LEU A 624 14.79 -11.63 -3.47
N GLN A 625 14.28 -12.66 -4.15
CA GLN A 625 12.90 -12.69 -4.65
C GLN A 625 11.93 -13.19 -3.58
N ALA A 626 12.38 -14.04 -2.65
CA ALA A 626 11.57 -14.55 -1.53
C ALA A 626 11.53 -13.60 -0.32
N ALA A 627 12.49 -12.67 -0.23
CA ALA A 627 12.51 -11.53 0.69
C ALA A 627 11.73 -10.34 0.10
#